data_AF-A0A397V8M8-F1
#
_entry.id   AF-A0A397V8M8-F1
#
_cell.length_a   1.000
_cell.length_b   1.000
_cell.length_c   1.000
_cell.angle_alpha   90.00
_cell.angle_beta   90.00
_cell.angle_gamma   90.00
#
_symmetry.space_group_name_H-M   'P 1'
#
loop_
_entity.id
_entity.type
_entity.pdbx_description
1 polymer ?
#
loop_
_entity_poly.entity_id
_entity_poly.type
_entity_poly.pdbx_seq_one_letter_code
_entity_poly.pdbx_strand_id
1 'polypeptide(L)'
;IVMQYAKQGSLRKLLDSKYNDLDWNFKVVILYYIADGLNTIHEAKLVHKDFHSGNIVNENMFSSFITDFGLCKPVSQDSSSNEVYGALPYIDPIVLYKGGKGYTQKSDIYSFGIIMSEVFNGYPPYHDILHDDKLSFKICNGLRPEIKCKVPQLLLDLMNKCLDAEPQTRPTAKEL
;
A
#
# COMPACT_ATOMS: atom_id res chain seq x y z
N ILE A 1 2.30 -24.85 1.56
CA ILE A 1 3.42 -23.98 2.01
C ILE A 1 3.30 -23.85 3.52
N VAL A 2 4.39 -23.96 4.28
CA VAL A 2 4.41 -23.76 5.74
C VAL A 2 5.14 -22.43 6.00
N MET A 3 4.56 -21.56 6.82
CA MET A 3 5.06 -20.21 7.11
C MET A 3 5.00 -19.93 8.61
N GLN A 4 5.83 -18.99 9.09
CA GLN A 4 5.77 -18.49 10.46
C GLN A 4 4.41 -17.83 10.74
N TYR A 5 3.86 -18.09 11.93
CA TYR A 5 2.57 -17.56 12.34
C TYR A 5 2.70 -16.14 12.92
N ALA A 6 2.04 -15.17 12.28
CA ALA A 6 1.97 -13.79 12.73
C ALA A 6 0.81 -13.59 13.73
N LYS A 7 1.14 -13.42 15.02
CA LYS A 7 0.16 -13.46 16.12
C LYS A 7 -0.92 -12.38 16.07
N GLN A 8 -0.61 -11.20 15.52
CA GLN A 8 -1.59 -10.11 15.40
C GLN A 8 -2.40 -10.18 14.10
N GLY A 9 -2.12 -11.14 13.21
CA GLY A 9 -2.77 -11.26 11.91
C GLY A 9 -2.38 -10.15 10.95
N SER A 10 -3.28 -9.81 10.02
CA SER A 10 -3.01 -8.75 9.03
C SER A 10 -2.92 -7.36 9.66
N LEU A 11 -2.29 -6.40 8.98
CA LEU A 11 -2.27 -5.00 9.38
C LEU A 11 -3.68 -4.46 9.49
N ARG A 12 -4.57 -4.83 8.57
CA ARG A 12 -5.99 -4.46 8.65
C ARG A 12 -6.62 -4.90 9.98
N LYS A 13 -6.40 -6.16 10.39
CA LYS A 13 -6.90 -6.71 11.67
C LYS A 13 -6.27 -6.04 12.89
N LEU A 14 -4.97 -5.73 12.82
CA LEU A 14 -4.28 -5.00 13.89
C LEU A 14 -4.90 -3.61 14.09
N LEU A 15 -5.11 -2.87 13.00
CA LEU A 15 -5.75 -1.56 13.05
C LEU A 15 -7.19 -1.66 13.58
N ASP A 16 -7.99 -2.62 13.12
CA ASP A 16 -9.38 -2.78 13.62
C ASP A 16 -9.46 -3.01 15.13
N SER A 17 -8.47 -3.72 15.70
CA SER A 17 -8.51 -4.16 17.10
C SER A 17 -7.73 -3.26 18.06
N LYS A 18 -6.66 -2.59 17.60
CA LYS A 18 -5.71 -1.89 18.47
C LYS A 18 -5.41 -0.46 18.05
N TYR A 19 -6.13 0.10 17.08
CA TYR A 19 -5.82 1.45 16.57
C TYR A 19 -5.70 2.53 17.66
N ASN A 20 -6.56 2.49 18.69
CA ASN A 20 -6.53 3.46 19.79
C ASN A 20 -5.29 3.31 20.70
N ASP A 21 -4.61 2.17 20.66
CA ASP A 21 -3.37 1.89 21.40
C ASP A 21 -2.12 2.30 20.61
N LEU A 22 -2.26 2.65 19.32
CA LEU A 22 -1.15 3.00 18.43
C LEU A 22 -0.90 4.51 18.45
N ASP A 23 0.08 4.93 19.25
CA ASP A 23 0.63 6.28 19.15
C ASP A 23 1.45 6.47 17.84
N TRP A 24 1.93 7.69 17.62
CA TRP A 24 2.71 8.01 16.43
C TRP A 24 4.03 7.25 16.32
N ASN A 25 4.68 6.91 17.44
CA ASN A 25 5.91 6.13 17.41
C ASN A 25 5.62 4.73 16.87
N PHE A 26 4.55 4.08 17.35
CA PHE A 26 4.13 2.78 16.83
C PHE A 26 3.78 2.84 15.34
N LYS A 27 3.01 3.86 14.92
CA LYS A 27 2.63 4.04 13.51
C LYS A 27 3.84 4.20 12.60
N VAL A 28 4.83 5.00 13.02
CA VAL A 28 6.09 5.18 12.28
C VAL A 28 6.88 3.87 12.20
N VAL A 29 6.97 3.13 13.30
CA VAL A 29 7.67 1.83 13.32
C VAL A 29 7.01 0.83 12.36
N ILE A 30 5.68 0.74 12.35
CA ILE A 30 4.93 -0.10 11.42
C ILE A 30 5.26 0.28 9.97
N LEU A 31 5.15 1.56 9.63
CA LEU A 31 5.43 2.05 8.27
C LEU A 31 6.88 1.82 7.84
N TYR A 32 7.83 1.98 8.77
CA TYR A 32 9.24 1.70 8.53
C TYR A 32 9.50 0.25 8.13
N TYR A 33 9.00 -0.73 8.90
CA TYR A 33 9.20 -2.14 8.56
C TYR A 33 8.50 -2.56 7.27
N ILE A 34 7.34 -1.95 6.97
CA ILE A 34 6.66 -2.15 5.69
C ILE A 34 7.50 -1.59 4.54
N ALA A 35 8.07 -0.39 4.68
CA ALA A 35 8.94 0.23 3.68
C ALA A 35 10.23 -0.57 3.46
N ASP A 36 10.87 -1.05 4.53
CA ASP A 36 12.09 -1.88 4.47
C ASP A 36 11.83 -3.22 3.75
N GLY A 37 10.72 -3.88 4.09
CA GLY A 37 10.27 -5.08 3.38
C GLY A 37 10.00 -4.81 1.90
N LEU A 38 9.37 -3.68 1.57
CA LEU A 38 9.10 -3.29 0.19
C LEU A 38 10.40 -3.00 -0.56
N ASN A 39 11.37 -2.35 0.09
CA ASN A 39 12.68 -2.09 -0.48
C ASN A 39 13.40 -3.39 -0.84
N THR A 40 13.31 -4.41 0.02
CA THR A 40 13.87 -5.75 -0.27
C THR A 40 13.28 -6.36 -1.55
N ILE A 41 11.96 -6.24 -1.76
CA ILE A 41 11.29 -6.71 -2.98
C ILE A 41 11.75 -5.90 -4.21
N HIS A 42 11.86 -4.58 -4.06
CA HIS A 42 12.24 -3.70 -5.16
C HIS A 42 13.72 -3.84 -5.55
N GLU A 43 14.62 -4.07 -4.59
CA GLU A 43 16.03 -4.38 -4.86
C GLU A 43 16.20 -5.71 -5.60
N ALA A 44 15.31 -6.68 -5.36
CA ALA A 44 15.21 -7.91 -6.15
C ALA A 44 14.63 -7.69 -7.56
N LYS A 45 14.33 -6.44 -7.95
CA LYS A 45 13.73 -6.03 -9.24
C LYS A 45 12.34 -6.61 -9.47
N LEU A 46 11.61 -6.88 -8.39
CA LEU A 46 10.23 -7.38 -8.41
C LEU A 46 9.24 -6.25 -8.14
N VAL A 47 7.99 -6.48 -8.55
CA VAL A 47 6.81 -5.68 -8.21
C VAL A 47 5.82 -6.59 -7.50
N HIS A 48 5.21 -6.13 -6.40
CA HIS A 48 4.28 -6.93 -5.62
C HIS A 48 2.90 -7.06 -6.29
N LYS A 49 2.39 -5.97 -6.88
CA LYS A 49 1.12 -5.85 -7.62
C LYS A 49 -0.16 -5.97 -6.80
N ASP A 50 -0.12 -6.70 -5.69
CA ASP A 50 -1.24 -6.81 -4.72
C ASP A 50 -0.81 -6.33 -3.33
N PHE A 51 -0.21 -5.14 -3.28
CA PHE A 51 0.33 -4.59 -2.04
C PHE A 51 -0.76 -3.83 -1.27
N HIS A 52 -1.26 -4.41 -0.18
CA HIS A 52 -2.27 -3.79 0.67
C HIS A 52 -2.18 -4.31 2.11
N SER A 53 -2.91 -3.68 3.05
CA SER A 53 -2.86 -4.03 4.47
C SER A 53 -3.37 -5.43 4.84
N GLY A 54 -4.04 -6.12 3.92
CA GLY A 54 -4.41 -7.53 4.07
C GLY A 54 -3.22 -8.47 3.83
N ASN A 55 -2.30 -8.06 2.95
CA ASN A 55 -1.07 -8.77 2.60
C ASN A 55 0.15 -8.29 3.40
N ILE A 56 -0.10 -7.59 4.51
CA ILE A 56 0.91 -7.27 5.52
C ILE A 56 0.47 -7.94 6.80
N VAL A 57 1.35 -8.72 7.44
CA VAL A 57 1.06 -9.44 8.68
C VAL A 57 1.97 -8.97 9.80
N ASN A 58 1.47 -9.02 11.03
CA ASN A 58 2.15 -8.47 12.20
C ASN A 58 2.41 -9.59 13.21
N GLU A 59 3.68 -9.82 13.53
CA GLU A 59 4.03 -10.75 14.61
C GLU A 59 3.70 -10.13 15.98
N ASN A 60 3.99 -8.85 16.11
CA ASN A 60 3.69 -8.02 17.28
C ASN A 60 3.42 -6.57 16.80
N MET A 61 3.25 -5.61 17.71
CA MET A 61 2.92 -4.22 17.36
C MET A 61 4.07 -3.44 16.68
N PHE A 62 5.26 -4.03 16.60
CA PHE A 62 6.49 -3.41 16.09
C PHE A 62 7.16 -4.27 15.01
N SER A 63 6.49 -5.29 14.47
CA SER A 63 7.10 -6.20 13.50
C SER A 63 6.07 -6.58 12.44
N SER A 64 6.13 -5.84 11.34
CA SER A 64 5.28 -6.02 10.16
C SER A 64 6.06 -6.70 9.05
N PHE A 65 5.44 -7.64 8.35
CA PHE A 65 6.03 -8.43 7.27
C PHE A 65 5.10 -8.44 6.06
N ILE A 66 5.66 -8.29 4.88
CA ILE A 66 4.93 -8.43 3.62
C ILE A 66 4.74 -9.92 3.32
N THR A 67 3.56 -10.30 2.86
CA THR A 67 3.20 -11.68 2.49
C THR A 67 2.47 -11.71 1.15
N ASP A 68 2.17 -12.91 0.67
CA ASP A 68 1.44 -13.19 -0.57
C ASP A 68 2.16 -12.71 -1.83
N PHE A 69 3.33 -13.32 -2.05
CA PHE A 69 4.16 -13.09 -3.23
C PHE A 69 3.65 -13.82 -4.48
N GLY A 70 2.41 -14.34 -4.49
CA GLY A 70 1.88 -15.14 -5.61
C GLY A 70 1.81 -14.39 -6.93
N LEU A 71 1.71 -13.05 -6.87
CA LEU A 71 1.72 -12.15 -8.02
C LEU A 71 3.05 -11.43 -8.23
N CYS A 72 4.03 -11.62 -7.34
CA CYS A 72 5.32 -10.93 -7.42
C CYS A 72 6.11 -11.37 -8.67
N LYS A 73 6.39 -10.42 -9.56
CA LYS A 73 7.10 -10.70 -10.82
C LYS A 73 8.02 -9.55 -11.24
N PRO A 74 9.03 -9.81 -12.08
CA PRO A 74 9.80 -8.75 -12.71
C PRO A 74 8.94 -7.90 -13.64
N VAL A 75 9.18 -6.58 -13.68
CA VAL A 75 8.47 -5.62 -14.56
C VAL A 75 8.47 -6.07 -16.02
N SER A 76 9.57 -6.67 -16.49
CA SER A 76 9.72 -7.13 -17.88
C SER A 76 8.76 -8.26 -18.28
N GLN A 77 8.15 -8.97 -17.32
CA GLN A 77 7.22 -10.06 -17.57
C GLN A 77 5.75 -9.61 -17.54
N ASP A 78 5.46 -8.37 -17.14
CA ASP A 78 4.09 -7.86 -16.99
C ASP A 78 3.51 -7.25 -18.29
N SER A 79 4.28 -7.15 -19.37
CA SER A 79 3.83 -6.53 -20.63
C SER A 79 2.74 -7.31 -21.38
N SER A 80 2.43 -8.54 -20.97
CA SER A 80 1.51 -9.43 -21.70
C SER A 80 0.14 -9.67 -21.02
N SER A 81 -0.07 -9.28 -19.76
CA SER A 81 -1.36 -9.46 -19.09
C SER A 81 -2.26 -8.23 -19.26
N ASN A 82 -3.50 -8.43 -19.74
CA ASN A 82 -4.56 -7.41 -19.76
C ASN A 82 -5.48 -7.51 -18.53
N GLU A 83 -4.97 -8.06 -17.43
CA GLU A 83 -5.72 -8.27 -16.20
C GLU A 83 -5.29 -7.26 -15.15
N VAL A 84 -6.28 -6.67 -14.48
CA VAL A 84 -6.07 -5.82 -13.31
C VAL A 84 -5.99 -6.72 -12.10
N TYR A 85 -4.84 -6.73 -11.43
CA TYR A 85 -4.63 -7.39 -10.15
C TYR A 85 -4.67 -6.36 -9.02
N GLY A 86 -4.87 -6.84 -7.79
CA GLY A 86 -4.82 -5.99 -6.61
C GLY A 86 -6.18 -5.64 -6.02
N ALA A 87 -6.17 -5.11 -4.80
CA ALA A 87 -7.34 -4.56 -4.13
C ALA A 87 -7.62 -3.11 -4.57
N LEU A 88 -8.82 -2.82 -5.11
CA LEU A 88 -9.15 -1.59 -5.84
C LEU A 88 -8.62 -0.25 -5.27
N PRO A 89 -8.72 0.05 -3.96
CA PRO A 89 -8.19 1.29 -3.40
C PRO A 89 -6.67 1.46 -3.53
N TYR A 90 -5.93 0.36 -3.61
CA TYR A 90 -4.48 0.28 -3.59
C TYR A 90 -3.88 0.23 -5.01
N ILE A 91 -4.71 0.02 -6.03
CA ILE A 91 -4.24 -0.11 -7.42
C ILE A 91 -3.88 1.27 -7.96
N ASP A 92 -2.67 1.37 -8.53
CA ASP A 92 -2.17 2.59 -9.16
C ASP A 92 -3.17 3.09 -10.24
N PRO A 93 -3.57 4.39 -10.20
CA PRO A 93 -4.48 4.98 -11.18
C PRO A 93 -4.08 4.71 -12.63
N ILE A 94 -2.78 4.68 -12.93
CA ILE A 94 -2.30 4.42 -14.30
C ILE A 94 -2.54 2.98 -14.73
N VAL A 95 -2.40 2.04 -13.81
CA VAL A 95 -2.66 0.62 -14.05
C VAL A 95 -4.15 0.39 -14.27
N LEU A 96 -5.01 1.03 -13.46
CA LEU A 96 -6.46 1.02 -13.65
C LEU A 96 -6.83 1.57 -15.03
N TYR A 97 -6.32 2.75 -15.37
CA TYR A 97 -6.59 3.42 -16.64
C TYR A 97 -6.15 2.60 -17.86
N LYS A 98 -5.01 1.91 -17.75
CA LYS A 98 -4.45 1.08 -18.84
C LYS A 98 -4.98 -0.36 -18.86
N GLY A 99 -5.98 -0.69 -18.04
CA GLY A 99 -6.59 -2.02 -18.01
C GLY A 99 -5.61 -3.12 -17.61
N GLY A 100 -4.82 -2.89 -16.55
CA GLY A 100 -3.91 -3.89 -15.99
C GLY A 100 -2.49 -3.85 -16.56
N LYS A 101 -2.20 -2.93 -17.47
CA LYS A 101 -0.86 -2.72 -18.00
C LYS A 101 -0.09 -1.67 -17.20
N GLY A 102 1.23 -1.82 -17.19
CA GLY A 102 2.14 -0.80 -16.66
C GLY A 102 2.34 -0.85 -15.15
N TYR A 103 2.20 -2.04 -14.54
CA TYR A 103 2.73 -2.26 -13.20
C TYR A 103 4.22 -1.96 -13.19
N THR A 104 4.62 -1.16 -12.21
CA THR A 104 6.01 -0.84 -11.93
C THR A 104 6.21 -0.83 -10.43
N GLN A 105 7.45 -0.73 -9.97
CA GLN A 105 7.74 -0.52 -8.55
C GLN A 105 7.05 0.75 -8.01
N LYS A 106 6.87 1.78 -8.84
CA LYS A 106 6.12 3.00 -8.48
C LYS A 106 4.63 2.74 -8.23
N SER A 107 4.08 1.65 -8.76
CA SER A 107 2.71 1.22 -8.46
C SER A 107 2.60 0.70 -7.03
N ASP A 108 3.58 -0.08 -6.56
CA ASP A 108 3.61 -0.48 -5.14
C ASP A 108 3.83 0.73 -4.21
N ILE A 109 4.59 1.75 -4.65
CA ILE A 109 4.75 3.00 -3.88
C ILE A 109 3.43 3.75 -3.75
N TYR A 110 2.60 3.77 -4.80
CA TYR A 110 1.24 4.30 -4.68
C TYR A 110 0.44 3.53 -3.63
N SER A 111 0.49 2.20 -3.68
CA SER A 111 -0.19 1.35 -2.71
C SER A 111 0.32 1.58 -1.28
N PHE A 112 1.62 1.83 -1.09
CA PHE A 112 2.20 2.24 0.19
C PHE A 112 1.58 3.55 0.70
N GLY A 113 1.38 4.54 -0.16
CA GLY A 113 0.69 5.79 0.20
C GLY A 113 -0.75 5.56 0.69
N ILE A 114 -1.46 4.59 0.11
CA ILE A 114 -2.80 4.19 0.58
C ILE A 114 -2.71 3.51 1.94
N ILE A 115 -1.73 2.61 2.15
CA ILE A 115 -1.45 1.97 3.45
C ILE A 115 -1.13 3.03 4.52
N MET A 116 -0.35 4.06 4.19
CA MET A 116 -0.08 5.20 5.11
C MET A 116 -1.38 5.87 5.53
N SER A 117 -2.28 6.18 4.59
CA SER A 117 -3.57 6.79 4.88
C SER A 117 -4.42 5.93 5.84
N GLU A 118 -4.33 4.61 5.69
CA GLU A 118 -5.05 3.64 6.50
C GLU A 118 -4.48 3.55 7.92
N VAL A 119 -3.15 3.58 8.05
CA VAL A 119 -2.45 3.66 9.35
C VAL A 119 -2.73 5.00 10.04
N PHE A 120 -2.92 6.08 9.28
CA PHE A 120 -3.22 7.40 9.83
C PHE A 120 -4.65 7.52 10.33
N ASN A 121 -5.63 7.01 9.56
CA ASN A 121 -7.05 7.14 9.88
C ASN A 121 -7.57 6.01 10.77
N GLY A 122 -6.98 4.81 10.67
CA GLY A 122 -7.44 3.60 11.34
C GLY A 122 -8.58 2.87 10.64
N TYR A 123 -9.18 3.45 9.59
CA TYR A 123 -10.27 2.84 8.82
C TYR A 123 -9.79 2.45 7.42
N PRO A 124 -10.44 1.47 6.76
CA PRO A 124 -10.14 1.13 5.38
C PRO A 124 -10.18 2.36 4.45
N PRO A 125 -9.32 2.41 3.40
CA PRO A 125 -9.36 3.50 2.44
C PRO A 125 -10.72 3.55 1.75
N TYR A 126 -11.30 4.75 1.65
CA TYR A 126 -12.64 4.98 1.07
C TYR A 126 -13.76 4.16 1.73
N HIS A 127 -13.70 3.92 3.04
CA HIS A 127 -14.67 3.09 3.80
C HIS A 127 -16.15 3.49 3.65
N ASP A 128 -16.44 4.70 3.18
CA ASP A 128 -17.76 5.27 2.95
C ASP A 128 -18.20 5.25 1.48
N ILE A 129 -17.39 4.67 0.59
CA ILE A 129 -17.66 4.55 -0.85
C ILE A 129 -17.66 3.07 -1.24
N LEU A 130 -18.56 2.68 -2.14
CA LEU A 130 -18.54 1.34 -2.71
C LEU A 130 -17.28 1.12 -3.56
N HIS A 131 -16.63 -0.03 -3.39
CA HIS A 131 -15.44 -0.40 -4.15
C HIS A 131 -15.84 -1.00 -5.51
N ASP A 132 -16.39 -0.15 -6.37
CA ASP A 132 -16.88 -0.49 -7.71
C ASP A 132 -16.17 0.33 -8.80
N ASP A 133 -16.61 0.17 -10.05
CA ASP A 133 -16.07 0.90 -11.20
C ASP A 133 -16.21 2.43 -11.08
N LYS A 134 -17.13 2.93 -10.25
CA LYS A 134 -17.24 4.38 -10.02
C LYS A 134 -16.10 4.86 -9.14
N LEU A 135 -15.69 4.08 -8.14
CA LEU A 135 -14.50 4.40 -7.34
C LEU A 135 -13.24 4.35 -8.21
N SER A 136 -13.10 3.33 -9.07
CA SER A 136 -11.95 3.25 -9.99
C SER A 136 -11.84 4.49 -10.88
N PHE A 137 -12.96 4.95 -11.45
CA PHE A 137 -13.02 6.18 -12.23
C PHE A 137 -12.65 7.42 -11.40
N LYS A 138 -13.15 7.55 -10.16
CA LYS A 138 -12.80 8.67 -9.28
C LYS A 138 -11.30 8.70 -8.96
N ILE A 139 -10.69 7.54 -8.67
CA ILE A 139 -9.25 7.40 -8.41
C ILE A 139 -8.42 7.85 -9.62
N CYS A 140 -8.80 7.40 -10.82
CA CYS A 140 -8.20 7.83 -12.09
C CYS A 140 -8.30 9.35 -12.32
N ASN A 141 -9.36 9.99 -11.81
CA ASN A 141 -9.56 11.45 -11.87
C ASN A 141 -8.95 12.20 -10.67
N GLY A 142 -8.06 11.56 -9.90
CA GLY A 142 -7.30 12.24 -8.85
C GLY A 142 -7.93 12.19 -7.46
N LEU A 143 -8.99 11.41 -7.24
CA LEU A 143 -9.46 11.15 -5.88
C LEU A 143 -8.34 10.52 -5.04
N ARG A 144 -8.14 11.04 -3.83
CA ARG A 144 -7.21 10.52 -2.83
C ARG A 144 -7.90 10.40 -1.47
N PRO A 145 -7.42 9.54 -0.56
CA PRO A 145 -8.01 9.39 0.77
C PRO A 145 -7.92 10.70 1.55
N GLU A 146 -9.01 11.06 2.24
CA GLU A 146 -9.02 12.19 3.16
C GLU A 146 -8.42 11.78 4.50
N ILE A 147 -7.56 12.63 5.08
CA ILE A 147 -6.99 12.43 6.41
C ILE A 147 -7.80 13.22 7.43
N LYS A 148 -8.51 12.52 8.32
CA LYS A 148 -9.45 13.12 9.28
C LYS A 148 -8.83 13.41 10.66
N CYS A 149 -7.56 13.05 10.84
CA CYS A 149 -6.84 13.20 12.11
C CYS A 149 -5.64 14.15 11.96
N LYS A 150 -5.08 14.59 13.09
CA LYS A 150 -3.83 15.35 13.09
C LYS A 150 -2.65 14.40 12.85
N VAL A 151 -1.94 14.62 11.74
CA VAL A 151 -0.75 13.85 11.33
C VAL A 151 0.47 14.78 11.33
N PRO A 152 1.65 14.33 11.81
CA PRO A 152 2.90 15.05 11.59
C PRO A 152 3.07 15.43 10.11
N GLN A 153 3.37 16.70 9.83
CA GLN A 153 3.40 17.23 8.46
C GLN A 153 4.33 16.44 7.54
N LEU A 154 5.50 16.03 8.04
CA LEU A 154 6.47 15.22 7.30
C LEU A 154 5.85 13.92 6.75
N LEU A 155 5.02 13.24 7.55
CA LEU A 155 4.38 11.99 7.16
C LEU A 155 3.24 12.22 6.16
N LEU A 156 2.52 13.33 6.31
CA LEU A 156 1.49 13.74 5.36
C LEU A 156 2.09 14.09 3.99
N ASP A 157 3.20 14.82 3.99
CA ASP A 157 3.94 15.18 2.77
C ASP A 157 4.48 13.93 2.07
N LEU A 158 5.05 12.98 2.82
CA LEU A 158 5.51 11.71 2.27
C LEU A 158 4.37 10.89 1.66
N MET A 159 3.23 10.78 2.35
CA MET A 159 2.05 10.10 1.84
C MET A 159 1.57 10.75 0.53
N ASN A 160 1.47 12.07 0.49
CA ASN A 160 1.06 12.80 -0.71
C ASN A 160 2.04 12.59 -1.86
N LYS A 161 3.36 12.55 -1.59
CA LYS A 161 4.39 12.26 -2.59
C LYS A 161 4.26 10.83 -3.13
N CYS A 162 3.91 9.85 -2.29
CA CYS A 162 3.62 8.48 -2.74
C CYS A 162 2.38 8.41 -3.63
N LEU A 163 1.39 9.26 -3.36
CA LEU A 163 0.09 9.33 -4.06
C LEU A 163 0.09 10.25 -5.28
N ASP A 164 1.25 10.79 -5.67
CA ASP A 164 1.39 11.69 -6.81
C ASP A 164 0.87 11.04 -8.10
N ALA A 165 0.23 11.87 -8.94
CA ALA A 165 -0.35 11.42 -10.20
C ALA A 165 0.73 10.94 -11.18
N GLU A 166 1.93 11.54 -11.15
CA GLU A 166 3.06 11.18 -11.99
C GLU A 166 3.94 10.14 -11.27
N PRO A 167 4.03 8.88 -11.73
CA PRO A 167 4.78 7.84 -11.03
C PRO A 167 6.26 8.16 -10.81
N GLN A 168 6.85 8.96 -11.71
CA GLN A 168 8.27 9.30 -11.63
C GLN A 168 8.61 10.26 -10.48
N THR A 169 7.63 11.03 -9.99
CA THR A 169 7.84 11.97 -8.87
C THR A 169 7.71 11.28 -7.51
N ARG A 170 7.03 10.12 -7.48
CA ARG A 170 6.92 9.27 -6.29
C ARG A 170 8.31 8.82 -5.83
N PRO A 171 8.57 8.65 -4.52
CA PRO A 171 9.85 8.12 -4.05
C PRO A 171 10.09 6.67 -4.52
N THR A 172 11.31 6.19 -4.38
CA THR A 172 11.65 4.76 -4.40
C THR A 172 11.47 4.16 -3.01
N ALA A 173 11.33 2.84 -2.90
CA ALA A 173 11.19 2.20 -1.59
C ALA A 173 12.39 2.46 -0.65
N LYS A 174 13.58 2.67 -1.22
CA LYS A 174 14.80 3.06 -0.49
C LYS A 174 14.75 4.49 0.09
N GLU A 175 13.94 5.37 -0.50
CA GLU A 175 13.79 6.77 -0.07
C GLU A 175 12.61 6.97 0.91
N LEU A 176 11.80 5.92 1.12
CA LEU A 176 10.75 5.89 2.15
C LEU A 176 11.37 5.75 3.55
#